data_AF-A0AA90SL02-F1
#
_entry.id   AF-A0AA90SL02-F1
#
_cell.length_a   1.000
_cell.length_b   1.000
_cell.length_c   1.000
_cell.angle_alpha   90.00
_cell.angle_beta   90.00
_cell.angle_gamma   90.00
#
_symmetry.space_group_name_H-M   'P 1'
#
loop_
_entity.id
_entity.type
_entity.pdbx_description
1 polymer ?
#
loop_
_entity_poly.entity_id
_entity_poly.type
_entity_poly.pdbx_seq_one_letter_code
_entity_poly.pdbx_strand_id
1 'polypeptide(L)'
;MTTARLVFRIAGLLILLVGGLAAATAGTPRDATYADFAAALDRGEVVQVVPDRWSDGTVSTADWSTGPFQWRSGQVTEDGRTPAADFRAQMSDRGVEVETPDRDSWIQWPFGIPTWFGVLVATVWALIFLTMLASRPRYGNRWAWFWLFTIGQVGAPLYLILEPIPLWRAVRGEEPVPVPDGEDPPGPRWTGPQGCLVSILTGLGAAMLAAAVGWAINSLLA
;
A
#
# COMPACT_ATOMS: atom_id res chain seq x y z
N MET A 1 -23.62 16.46 -7.19
CA MET A 1 -22.28 16.33 -6.56
C MET A 1 -21.38 17.41 -7.14
N THR A 2 -20.66 18.20 -6.36
CA THR A 2 -19.81 19.27 -6.92
C THR A 2 -18.63 18.66 -7.69
N THR A 3 -18.26 19.24 -8.84
CA THR A 3 -17.14 18.79 -9.69
C THR A 3 -15.85 18.61 -8.88
N ALA A 4 -15.60 19.52 -7.93
CA ALA A 4 -14.45 19.43 -7.02
C ALA A 4 -14.41 18.11 -6.24
N ARG A 5 -15.55 17.65 -5.69
CA ARG A 5 -15.62 16.39 -4.95
C ARG A 5 -15.31 15.18 -5.83
N LEU A 6 -15.76 15.21 -7.09
CA LEU A 6 -15.45 14.15 -8.05
C LEU A 6 -13.94 14.10 -8.34
N VAL A 7 -13.32 15.27 -8.56
CA VAL A 7 -11.88 15.38 -8.81
C VAL A 7 -11.07 14.85 -7.63
N PHE A 8 -11.38 15.27 -6.40
CA PHE A 8 -10.69 14.76 -5.20
C PHE A 8 -10.83 13.24 -5.06
N ARG A 9 -12.01 12.70 -5.37
CA ARG A 9 -12.29 11.27 -5.31
C ARG A 9 -11.47 10.47 -6.33
N ILE A 10 -11.39 10.95 -7.56
CA ILE A 10 -10.58 10.34 -8.63
C ILE A 10 -9.09 10.46 -8.30
N ALA A 11 -8.63 11.64 -7.88
CA ALA A 11 -7.24 11.86 -7.52
C ALA A 11 -6.81 10.95 -6.35
N GLY A 12 -7.61 10.87 -5.28
CA GLY A 12 -7.37 9.97 -4.16
C GLY A 12 -7.35 8.50 -4.60
N LEU A 13 -8.25 8.10 -5.51
CA LEU A 13 -8.28 6.74 -6.04
C LEU A 13 -7.00 6.43 -6.83
N LEU A 14 -6.57 7.33 -7.70
CA LEU A 14 -5.33 7.18 -8.46
C LEU A 14 -4.12 7.08 -7.54
N ILE A 15 -4.01 7.94 -6.53
CA ILE A 15 -2.92 7.88 -5.54
C ILE A 15 -2.88 6.51 -4.84
N LEU A 16 -4.03 5.99 -4.40
CA LEU A 16 -4.10 4.68 -3.76
C LEU A 16 -3.79 3.53 -4.71
N LEU A 17 -4.24 3.59 -5.96
CA LEU A 17 -3.94 2.55 -6.96
C LEU A 17 -2.45 2.54 -7.31
N VAL A 18 -1.85 3.70 -7.49
CA VAL A 18 -0.40 3.84 -7.73
C VAL A 18 0.39 3.41 -6.49
N GLY A 19 -0.08 3.74 -5.29
CA GLY A 19 0.49 3.23 -4.04
C GLY A 19 0.42 1.70 -3.94
N GLY A 20 -0.71 1.11 -4.35
CA GLY A 20 -0.89 -0.34 -4.37
C GLY A 20 0.06 -1.00 -5.37
N LEU A 21 0.28 -0.36 -6.52
CA LEU A 21 1.27 -0.79 -7.51
C LEU A 21 2.70 -0.76 -6.95
N ALA A 22 3.08 0.32 -6.28
CA ALA A 22 4.39 0.45 -5.63
C ALA A 22 4.64 -0.69 -4.62
N ALA A 23 3.63 -1.01 -3.82
CA ALA A 23 3.72 -2.10 -2.85
C ALA A 23 3.73 -3.49 -3.48
N ALA A 24 2.98 -3.69 -4.57
CA ALA A 24 3.03 -4.92 -5.34
C ALA A 24 4.45 -5.17 -5.89
N THR A 25 5.12 -4.11 -6.38
CA THR A 25 6.52 -4.21 -6.81
C THR A 25 7.48 -4.44 -5.65
N ALA A 26 7.21 -3.85 -4.48
CA ALA A 26 8.00 -4.09 -3.27
C ALA A 26 7.92 -5.55 -2.80
N GLY A 27 6.75 -6.17 -2.88
CA GLY A 27 6.53 -7.58 -2.50
C GLY A 27 7.11 -8.60 -3.50
N THR A 28 7.64 -8.14 -4.62
CA THR A 28 8.32 -8.99 -5.62
C THR A 28 9.61 -8.30 -6.06
N PRO A 29 10.62 -8.18 -5.18
CA PRO A 29 11.88 -7.56 -5.57
C PRO A 29 12.59 -8.42 -6.63
N ARG A 30 13.39 -7.79 -7.51
CA ARG A 30 14.16 -8.51 -8.54
C ARG A 30 15.49 -9.00 -8.00
N ASP A 31 15.90 -10.20 -8.42
CA ASP A 31 17.23 -10.70 -8.11
C ASP A 31 18.32 -9.76 -8.68
N ALA A 32 19.30 -9.43 -7.85
CA ALA A 32 20.42 -8.57 -8.20
C ALA A 32 21.70 -8.99 -7.45
N THR A 33 22.84 -8.66 -8.03
CA THR A 33 24.15 -9.04 -7.47
C THR A 33 24.69 -7.98 -6.50
N TYR A 34 25.71 -8.35 -5.72
CA TYR A 34 26.45 -7.38 -4.91
C TYR A 34 27.04 -6.23 -5.74
N ALA A 35 27.53 -6.51 -6.96
CA ALA A 35 28.05 -5.47 -7.85
C ALA A 35 26.96 -4.46 -8.25
N ASP A 36 25.72 -4.92 -8.47
CA ASP A 36 24.59 -4.03 -8.77
C ASP A 36 24.23 -3.14 -7.58
N PHE A 37 24.25 -3.71 -6.37
CA PHE A 37 24.02 -2.98 -5.13
C PHE A 37 25.11 -1.93 -4.90
N ALA A 38 26.39 -2.33 -4.92
CA ALA A 38 27.52 -1.43 -4.74
C ALA A 38 27.50 -0.29 -5.76
N ALA A 39 27.27 -0.60 -7.04
CA ALA A 39 27.20 0.43 -8.08
C ALA A 39 26.01 1.39 -7.89
N ALA A 40 24.84 0.90 -7.47
CA ALA A 40 23.69 1.77 -7.18
C ALA A 40 23.93 2.64 -5.94
N LEU A 41 24.58 2.07 -4.92
CA LEU A 41 24.94 2.77 -3.69
C LEU A 41 25.96 3.88 -3.96
N ASP A 42 26.97 3.61 -4.77
CA ASP A 42 27.99 4.59 -5.17
C ASP A 42 27.41 5.74 -6.01
N ARG A 43 26.37 5.47 -6.81
CA ARG A 43 25.61 6.50 -7.53
C ARG A 43 24.62 7.29 -6.65
N GLY A 44 24.46 6.91 -5.38
CA GLY A 44 23.47 7.51 -4.48
C GLY A 44 22.02 7.24 -4.90
N GLU A 45 21.77 6.16 -5.65
CA GLU A 45 20.43 5.81 -6.13
C GLU A 45 19.63 5.02 -5.09
N VAL A 46 20.31 4.36 -4.15
CA VAL A 46 19.64 3.56 -3.12
C VAL A 46 18.97 4.50 -2.12
N VAL A 47 17.65 4.39 -1.99
CA VAL A 47 16.86 5.24 -1.10
C VAL A 47 16.55 4.53 0.21
N GLN A 48 16.26 3.22 0.13
CA GLN A 48 15.89 2.41 1.28
C GLN A 48 16.50 1.01 1.18
N VAL A 49 16.86 0.43 2.32
CA VAL A 49 17.30 -0.96 2.45
C VAL A 49 16.55 -1.65 3.59
N VAL A 50 16.06 -2.85 3.32
CA VAL A 50 15.36 -3.75 4.24
C VAL A 50 16.24 -5.01 4.42
N PRO A 51 17.16 -5.02 5.39
CA PRO A 51 18.09 -6.12 5.58
C PRO A 51 17.39 -7.37 6.08
N ASP A 52 17.69 -8.52 5.45
CA ASP A 52 17.31 -9.81 5.97
C ASP A 52 18.29 -10.18 7.10
N ARG A 53 17.79 -10.15 8.34
CA ARG A 53 18.62 -10.42 9.52
C ARG A 53 18.65 -11.89 9.83
N TRP A 54 19.85 -12.39 9.98
CA TRP A 54 20.12 -13.69 10.54
C TRP A 54 19.97 -13.65 12.07
N SER A 55 19.75 -14.83 12.66
CA SER A 55 19.66 -14.99 14.11
C SER A 55 20.97 -14.64 14.84
N ASP A 56 22.09 -14.63 14.13
CA ASP A 56 23.41 -14.23 14.65
C ASP A 56 23.64 -12.71 14.66
N GLY A 57 22.64 -11.92 14.25
CA GLY A 57 22.72 -10.45 14.22
C GLY A 57 23.50 -9.89 13.04
N THR A 58 23.85 -10.72 12.05
CA THR A 58 24.50 -10.29 10.81
C THR A 58 23.51 -10.06 9.67
N VAL A 59 23.95 -9.27 8.70
CA VAL A 59 23.28 -8.99 7.44
C VAL A 59 24.16 -9.52 6.31
N SER A 60 23.54 -10.26 5.39
CA SER A 60 24.18 -10.77 4.17
C SER A 60 23.43 -10.30 2.93
N THR A 61 22.11 -10.39 3.02
CA THR A 61 21.15 -10.14 1.96
C THR A 61 20.16 -9.07 2.43
N ALA A 62 19.62 -8.32 1.48
CA ALA A 62 18.59 -7.34 1.76
C ALA A 62 17.73 -7.13 0.53
N ASP A 63 16.54 -6.60 0.75
CA ASP A 63 15.79 -5.93 -0.29
C ASP A 63 16.16 -4.44 -0.27
N TRP A 64 16.35 -3.82 -1.43
CA TRP A 64 16.62 -2.39 -1.51
C TRP A 64 15.82 -1.74 -2.63
N SER A 65 15.56 -0.45 -2.45
CA SER A 65 14.79 0.37 -3.37
C SER A 65 15.67 1.48 -3.96
N THR A 66 15.60 1.64 -5.28
CA THR A 66 16.14 2.83 -5.98
C THR A 66 15.04 3.84 -6.33
N GLY A 67 13.82 3.62 -5.83
CA GLY A 67 12.63 4.42 -6.11
C GLY A 67 11.35 3.62 -5.84
N PRO A 68 10.17 4.27 -5.87
CA PRO A 68 8.91 3.69 -5.38
C PRO A 68 8.46 2.41 -6.09
N PHE A 69 8.94 2.15 -7.31
CA PHE A 69 8.58 0.97 -8.11
C PHE A 69 9.76 0.06 -8.44
N GLN A 70 10.97 0.39 -7.98
CA GLN A 70 12.19 -0.31 -8.33
C GLN A 70 12.79 -0.95 -7.10
N TRP A 71 12.49 -2.22 -6.92
CA TRP A 71 12.94 -3.04 -5.82
C TRP A 71 13.82 -4.17 -6.31
N ARG A 72 14.90 -4.42 -5.58
CA ARG A 72 15.89 -5.46 -5.86
C ARG A 72 16.17 -6.24 -4.58
N SER A 73 16.52 -7.51 -4.72
CA SER A 73 16.88 -8.43 -3.66
C SER A 73 18.19 -9.10 -4.00
N GLY A 74 19.05 -9.29 -3.02
CA GLY A 74 20.38 -9.83 -3.28
C GLY A 74 21.37 -9.58 -2.16
N GLN A 75 22.63 -9.90 -2.44
CA GLN A 75 23.74 -9.72 -1.50
C GLN A 75 24.11 -8.24 -1.38
N VAL A 76 24.25 -7.75 -0.14
CA VAL A 76 24.57 -6.34 0.16
C VAL A 76 25.90 -6.15 0.90
N THR A 77 26.65 -7.23 1.10
CA THR A 77 27.94 -7.24 1.78
C THR A 77 28.97 -8.01 0.94
N GLU A 78 30.17 -7.46 0.76
CA GLU A 78 31.23 -8.07 -0.07
C GLU A 78 31.69 -9.41 0.52
N ASP A 79 32.00 -9.42 1.82
CA ASP A 79 32.46 -10.59 2.58
C ASP A 79 31.32 -11.55 2.96
N GLY A 80 30.10 -11.27 2.50
CA GLY A 80 28.91 -12.10 2.71
C GLY A 80 28.26 -11.97 4.10
N ARG A 81 28.92 -11.39 5.11
CA ARG A 81 28.30 -11.07 6.41
C ARG A 81 28.87 -9.79 7.02
N THR A 82 28.00 -8.93 7.52
CA THR A 82 28.37 -7.74 8.29
C THR A 82 27.48 -7.61 9.52
N PRO A 83 28.00 -7.27 10.71
CA PRO A 83 27.16 -6.98 11.87
C PRO A 83 26.09 -5.93 11.56
N ALA A 84 24.84 -6.15 11.98
CA ALA A 84 23.72 -5.26 11.61
C ALA A 84 23.90 -3.81 12.11
N ALA A 85 24.66 -3.61 13.19
CA ALA A 85 25.01 -2.28 13.68
C ALA A 85 25.94 -1.54 12.70
N ASP A 86 26.99 -2.21 12.23
CA ASP A 86 27.97 -1.66 11.29
C ASP A 86 27.32 -1.40 9.93
N PHE A 87 26.50 -2.34 9.45
CA PHE A 87 25.74 -2.17 8.22
C PHE A 87 24.82 -0.93 8.29
N ARG A 88 24.09 -0.78 9.41
CA ARG A 88 23.21 0.40 9.61
C ARG A 88 24.01 1.70 9.62
N ALA A 89 25.16 1.74 10.30
CA ALA A 89 26.02 2.92 10.31
C ALA A 89 26.48 3.28 8.89
N GLN A 90 26.98 2.30 8.13
CA GLN A 90 27.45 2.50 6.75
C GLN A 90 26.36 3.00 5.78
N MET A 91 25.12 2.56 5.95
CA MET A 91 23.99 3.03 5.15
C MET A 91 23.54 4.43 5.59
N SER A 92 23.45 4.67 6.90
CA SER A 92 23.08 5.97 7.46
C SER A 92 24.08 7.06 7.07
N ASP A 93 25.37 6.76 7.05
CA ASP A 93 26.43 7.68 6.62
C ASP A 93 26.29 8.09 5.14
N ARG A 94 25.62 7.26 4.34
CA ARG A 94 25.29 7.53 2.93
C ARG A 94 23.89 8.11 2.74
N GLY A 95 23.17 8.42 3.83
CA GLY A 95 21.80 8.95 3.77
C GLY A 95 20.75 7.92 3.34
N VAL A 96 21.06 6.63 3.40
CA VAL A 96 20.15 5.55 3.03
C VAL A 96 19.30 5.15 4.24
N GLU A 97 17.98 5.10 4.06
CA GLU A 97 17.06 4.68 5.11
C GLU A 97 17.15 3.17 5.33
N VAL A 98 17.48 2.73 6.55
CA VAL A 98 17.53 1.31 6.91
C VAL A 98 16.30 0.96 7.73
N GLU A 99 15.36 0.27 7.09
CA GLU A 99 14.15 -0.19 7.77
C GLU A 99 14.45 -1.44 8.59
N THR A 100 13.92 -1.53 9.81
CA THR A 100 13.91 -2.77 10.57
C THR A 100 12.69 -3.57 10.15
N PRO A 101 12.83 -4.77 9.55
CA PRO A 101 11.66 -5.58 9.22
C PRO A 101 10.92 -5.90 10.51
N ASP A 102 9.78 -5.24 10.73
CA ASP A 102 8.85 -5.65 11.77
C ASP A 102 8.00 -6.79 11.20
N ARG A 103 8.56 -8.01 11.29
CA ARG A 103 7.95 -9.23 10.71
C ARG A 103 6.56 -9.54 11.29
N ASP A 104 6.17 -8.88 12.38
CA ASP A 104 4.88 -9.08 13.04
C ASP A 104 3.78 -8.11 12.56
N SER A 105 4.10 -7.14 11.71
CA SER A 105 3.07 -6.22 11.17
C SER A 105 2.40 -6.80 9.93
N TRP A 106 1.27 -7.46 10.14
CA TRP A 106 0.32 -7.89 9.09
C TRP A 106 -0.31 -6.73 8.31
N ILE A 107 -0.07 -5.46 8.70
CA ILE A 107 -0.50 -4.24 7.99
C ILE A 107 0.74 -3.48 7.50
N GLN A 108 1.38 -4.00 6.44
CA GLN A 108 2.55 -3.35 5.81
C GLN A 108 2.16 -2.31 4.77
N TRP A 109 1.03 -2.45 4.08
CA TRP A 109 0.52 -1.46 3.14
C TRP A 109 -0.69 -0.74 3.76
N PRO A 110 -0.86 0.59 3.64
CA PRO A 110 -0.21 1.57 2.76
C PRO A 110 1.11 2.20 3.26
N PHE A 111 1.68 1.74 4.38
CA PHE A 111 2.74 2.46 5.08
C PHE A 111 4.17 2.05 4.70
N GLY A 112 4.36 0.92 4.04
CA GLY A 112 5.67 0.36 3.65
C GLY A 112 6.18 0.80 2.27
N ILE A 113 5.70 1.93 1.73
CA ILE A 113 6.26 2.50 0.51
C ILE A 113 7.35 3.50 0.92
N PRO A 114 8.62 3.33 0.51
CA PRO A 114 9.67 4.29 0.80
C PRO A 114 9.31 5.65 0.24
N THR A 115 9.94 6.70 0.80
CA THR A 115 9.88 8.09 0.34
C THR A 115 8.63 8.89 0.75
N TRP A 116 8.64 10.18 0.42
CA TRP A 116 7.50 11.09 0.58
C TRP A 116 6.21 10.55 -0.07
N PHE A 117 6.31 9.69 -1.08
CA PHE A 117 5.16 9.10 -1.74
C PHE A 117 4.39 8.16 -0.80
N GLY A 118 5.08 7.37 0.03
CA GLY A 118 4.44 6.56 1.06
C GLY A 118 3.66 7.41 2.07
N VAL A 119 4.24 8.52 2.51
CA VAL A 119 3.56 9.49 3.38
C VAL A 119 2.29 10.05 2.72
N LEU A 120 2.34 10.35 1.42
CA LEU A 120 1.16 10.79 0.67
C LEU A 120 0.06 9.72 0.62
N VAL A 121 0.41 8.46 0.28
CA VAL A 121 -0.55 7.35 0.21
C VAL A 121 -1.17 7.11 1.59
N ALA A 122 -0.35 7.05 2.64
CA ALA A 122 -0.78 6.92 4.04
C ALA A 122 -1.74 8.04 4.47
N THR A 123 -1.41 9.29 4.13
CA THR A 123 -2.23 10.47 4.45
C THR A 123 -3.58 10.41 3.74
N VAL A 124 -3.58 10.11 2.43
CA VAL A 124 -4.83 9.96 1.65
C VAL A 124 -5.68 8.84 2.23
N TRP A 125 -5.09 7.69 2.53
CA TRP A 125 -5.79 6.57 3.16
C TRP A 125 -6.43 6.98 4.50
N ALA A 126 -5.66 7.64 5.37
CA ALA A 126 -6.13 8.08 6.68
C ALA A 126 -7.28 9.09 6.57
N LEU A 127 -7.19 10.06 5.66
CA LEU A 127 -8.26 11.03 5.41
C LEU A 127 -9.55 10.35 4.94
N ILE A 128 -9.44 9.34 4.07
CA ILE A 128 -10.61 8.59 3.59
C ILE A 128 -11.21 7.76 4.72
N PHE A 129 -10.38 7.13 5.56
CA PHE A 129 -10.84 6.40 6.73
C PHE A 129 -11.60 7.30 7.72
N LEU A 130 -11.05 8.48 8.03
CA LEU A 130 -11.70 9.47 8.88
C LEU A 130 -13.01 9.98 8.26
N THR A 131 -13.02 10.22 6.95
CA THR A 131 -14.23 10.60 6.21
C THR A 131 -15.30 9.52 6.32
N MET A 132 -14.91 8.25 6.18
CA MET A 132 -15.81 7.12 6.34
C MET A 132 -16.45 7.10 7.73
N LEU A 133 -15.66 7.28 8.79
CA LEU A 133 -16.15 7.33 10.18
C LEU A 133 -17.13 8.50 10.43
N ALA A 134 -16.86 9.66 9.83
CA ALA A 134 -17.73 10.83 9.94
C ALA A 134 -19.01 10.70 9.09
N SER A 135 -18.98 9.92 8.02
CA SER A 135 -20.08 9.77 7.07
C SER A 135 -21.17 8.77 7.52
N ARG A 136 -22.28 8.71 6.76
CA ARG A 136 -23.27 7.63 6.81
C ARG A 136 -23.17 6.82 5.51
N PRO A 137 -22.39 5.74 5.46
CA PRO A 137 -22.16 4.99 4.21
C PRO A 137 -23.46 4.32 3.74
N ARG A 138 -23.71 4.31 2.44
CA ARG A 138 -24.94 3.78 1.83
C ARG A 138 -24.91 2.25 1.69
N TYR A 139 -23.80 1.65 1.31
CA TYR A 139 -23.68 0.24 0.96
C TYR A 139 -23.43 -0.71 2.15
N GLY A 140 -22.97 -0.15 3.27
CA GLY A 140 -22.71 -0.90 4.49
C GLY A 140 -22.81 -0.02 5.72
N ASN A 141 -22.92 -0.61 6.90
CA ASN A 141 -22.76 0.15 8.13
C ASN A 141 -21.28 0.51 8.36
N ARG A 142 -21.00 1.41 9.30
CA ARG A 142 -19.62 1.85 9.61
C ARG A 142 -18.72 0.69 10.03
N TRP A 143 -19.26 -0.32 10.70
CA TRP A 143 -18.51 -1.50 11.13
C TRP A 143 -18.11 -2.38 9.95
N ALA A 144 -18.97 -2.54 8.95
CA ALA A 144 -18.63 -3.30 7.75
C ALA A 144 -17.45 -2.65 7.01
N TRP A 145 -17.50 -1.32 6.86
CA TRP A 145 -16.41 -0.55 6.28
C TRP A 145 -15.16 -0.55 7.16
N PHE A 146 -15.30 -0.42 8.47
CA PHE A 146 -14.17 -0.48 9.40
C PHE A 146 -13.31 -1.73 9.14
N TRP A 147 -13.93 -2.91 9.03
CA TRP A 147 -13.20 -4.15 8.74
C TRP A 147 -12.54 -4.16 7.36
N LEU A 148 -13.18 -3.61 6.33
CA LEU A 148 -12.58 -3.48 5.00
C LEU A 148 -11.34 -2.56 4.99
N PHE A 149 -11.32 -1.53 5.82
CA PHE A 149 -10.14 -0.68 5.98
C PHE A 149 -9.06 -1.39 6.79
N THR A 150 -9.39 -1.95 7.95
CA THR A 150 -8.36 -2.44 8.89
C THR A 150 -7.83 -3.83 8.55
N ILE A 151 -8.71 -4.79 8.27
CA ILE A 151 -8.31 -6.17 7.94
C ILE A 151 -8.08 -6.31 6.44
N GLY A 152 -9.03 -5.83 5.64
CA GLY A 152 -8.97 -6.00 4.18
C GLY A 152 -7.95 -5.09 3.49
N GLN A 153 -7.56 -3.97 4.11
CA GLN A 153 -6.68 -2.90 3.58
C GLN A 153 -7.14 -2.25 2.25
N VAL A 154 -8.13 -2.83 1.57
CA VAL A 154 -8.78 -2.34 0.33
C VAL A 154 -9.99 -1.44 0.59
N GLY A 155 -10.31 -1.16 1.86
CA GLY A 155 -11.47 -0.35 2.22
C GLY A 155 -11.45 1.05 1.60
N ALA A 156 -10.30 1.71 1.57
CA ALA A 156 -10.16 3.05 1.00
C ALA A 156 -10.49 3.13 -0.51
N PRO A 157 -9.87 2.32 -1.40
CA PRO A 157 -10.22 2.35 -2.82
C PRO A 157 -11.67 1.89 -3.06
N LEU A 158 -12.17 0.86 -2.35
CA LEU A 158 -13.56 0.45 -2.47
C LEU A 158 -14.54 1.54 -2.04
N TYR A 159 -14.25 2.25 -0.95
CA TYR A 159 -15.04 3.37 -0.48
C TYR A 159 -15.05 4.50 -1.51
N LEU A 160 -13.88 4.84 -2.08
CA LEU A 160 -13.81 5.80 -3.19
C LEU A 160 -14.49 5.30 -4.47
N ILE A 161 -14.68 4.01 -4.70
CA ILE A 161 -15.41 3.53 -5.89
C ILE A 161 -16.92 3.52 -5.64
N LEU A 162 -17.36 3.20 -4.42
CA LEU A 162 -18.77 2.94 -4.12
C LEU A 162 -19.51 4.11 -3.47
N GLU A 163 -18.85 4.86 -2.58
CA GLU A 163 -19.50 5.84 -1.71
C GLU A 163 -19.26 7.30 -2.16
N PRO A 164 -20.26 8.21 -2.01
CA PRO A 164 -21.64 7.97 -1.55
C PRO A 164 -22.56 7.41 -2.66
N ILE A 165 -22.18 7.65 -3.91
CA ILE A 165 -22.77 7.03 -5.10
C ILE A 165 -21.64 6.39 -5.88
N PRO A 166 -21.87 5.31 -6.63
CA PRO A 166 -20.79 4.68 -7.38
C PRO A 166 -20.13 5.63 -8.37
N LEU A 167 -18.81 5.53 -8.51
CA LEU A 167 -18.01 6.46 -9.31
C LEU A 167 -18.49 6.51 -10.77
N TRP A 168 -18.87 5.36 -11.35
CA TRP A 168 -19.39 5.30 -12.72
C TRP A 168 -20.70 6.06 -12.91
N ARG A 169 -21.57 6.10 -11.89
CA ARG A 169 -22.81 6.91 -11.90
C ARG A 169 -22.49 8.39 -11.73
N ALA A 170 -21.58 8.70 -10.81
CA ALA A 170 -21.14 10.07 -10.57
C ALA A 170 -20.51 10.72 -11.81
N VAL A 171 -19.69 9.96 -12.57
CA VAL A 171 -19.07 10.42 -13.82
C VAL A 171 -20.10 10.67 -14.92
N ARG A 172 -21.23 9.95 -14.92
CA ARG A 172 -22.36 10.18 -15.83
C ARG A 172 -23.22 11.39 -15.43
N GLY A 173 -22.90 12.06 -14.32
CA GLY A 173 -23.70 13.16 -13.80
C GLY A 173 -25.00 12.72 -13.12
N GLU A 174 -25.15 11.43 -12.81
CA GLU A 174 -26.33 10.94 -12.09
C GLU A 174 -26.33 11.50 -10.66
N GLU A 175 -27.40 12.20 -10.28
CA GLU A 175 -27.53 12.71 -8.92
C GLU A 175 -27.91 11.58 -7.94
N PRO A 176 -27.45 11.65 -6.68
CA PRO A 176 -27.94 10.75 -5.65
C PRO A 176 -29.45 10.94 -5.50
N VAL A 177 -30.22 9.87 -5.68
CA VAL A 177 -31.64 9.88 -5.33
C VAL A 177 -31.74 10.30 -3.85
N PRO A 178 -32.41 11.43 -3.54
CA PRO A 178 -32.60 11.87 -2.16
C PRO A 178 -33.25 10.73 -1.38
N VAL A 179 -32.60 10.29 -0.32
CA VAL A 179 -33.25 9.40 0.65
C VAL A 179 -34.01 10.32 1.60
N PRO A 180 -35.34 10.18 1.75
CA PRO A 180 -36.11 10.98 2.68
C PRO A 180 -35.49 10.92 4.08
N ASP A 181 -35.46 12.05 4.78
CA ASP A 181 -34.93 12.11 6.14
C ASP A 181 -35.66 11.12 7.05
N GLY A 182 -34.94 10.10 7.52
CA GLY A 182 -35.47 9.05 8.40
C GLY A 182 -35.68 7.69 7.72
N GLU A 183 -35.58 7.59 6.40
CA GLU A 183 -35.62 6.30 5.70
C GLU A 183 -34.21 5.73 5.52
N ASP A 184 -34.06 4.43 5.78
CA ASP A 184 -32.86 3.71 5.38
C ASP A 184 -32.79 3.65 3.84
N PRO A 185 -31.59 3.76 3.24
CA PRO A 185 -31.45 3.67 1.79
C PRO A 185 -32.02 2.33 1.28
N PRO A 186 -32.69 2.33 0.11
CA PRO A 186 -33.33 1.14 -0.43
C PRO A 186 -32.26 0.13 -0.85
N GLY A 187 -32.04 -0.88 -0.02
CA GLY A 187 -31.18 -2.02 -0.30
C GLY A 187 -30.64 -2.69 0.96
N PRO A 188 -30.35 -4.00 0.91
CA PRO A 188 -29.68 -4.69 2.01
C PRO A 188 -28.30 -4.07 2.23
N ARG A 189 -28.07 -3.55 3.44
CA ARG A 189 -26.77 -2.97 3.85
C ARG A 189 -25.91 -4.05 4.45
N TRP A 190 -24.62 -4.06 4.13
CA TRP A 190 -23.69 -4.98 4.79
C TRP A 190 -23.61 -4.68 6.29
N THR A 191 -23.78 -5.74 7.08
CA THR A 191 -23.61 -5.71 8.53
C THR A 191 -22.13 -5.84 8.90
N GLY A 192 -21.78 -5.55 10.16
CA GLY A 192 -20.40 -5.66 10.65
C GLY A 192 -19.80 -7.06 10.42
N PRO A 193 -20.47 -8.16 10.80
CA PRO A 193 -19.98 -9.51 10.55
C PRO A 193 -19.80 -9.84 9.07
N GLN A 194 -20.73 -9.40 8.21
CA GLN A 194 -20.59 -9.57 6.76
C GLN A 194 -19.39 -8.80 6.23
N GLY A 195 -19.18 -7.56 6.66
CA GLY A 195 -18.00 -6.78 6.29
C GLY A 195 -16.70 -7.41 6.77
N CYS A 196 -16.69 -8.05 7.95
CA CYS A 196 -15.54 -8.83 8.43
C CYS A 196 -15.22 -10.00 7.50
N LEU A 197 -16.20 -10.84 7.17
CA LEU A 197 -16.01 -11.96 6.23
C LEU A 197 -15.53 -11.47 4.86
N VAL A 198 -16.19 -10.45 4.31
CA VAL A 198 -15.82 -9.85 3.02
C VAL A 198 -14.42 -9.24 3.08
N SER A 199 -14.01 -8.63 4.20
CA SER A 199 -12.66 -8.06 4.35
C SER A 199 -11.56 -9.11 4.26
N ILE A 200 -11.77 -10.29 4.81
CA ILE A 200 -10.81 -11.41 4.72
C ILE A 200 -10.72 -11.88 3.26
N LEU A 201 -11.86 -12.14 2.62
CA LEU A 201 -11.89 -12.61 1.23
C LEU A 201 -11.30 -11.58 0.25
N THR A 202 -11.64 -10.31 0.42
CA THR A 202 -11.12 -9.23 -0.43
C THR A 202 -9.65 -8.96 -0.17
N GLY A 203 -9.17 -9.06 1.09
CA GLY A 203 -7.76 -8.97 1.42
C GLY A 203 -6.94 -10.08 0.76
N LEU A 204 -7.40 -11.33 0.82
CA LEU A 204 -6.77 -12.47 0.13
C LEU A 204 -6.74 -12.27 -1.39
N GLY A 205 -7.88 -11.87 -1.98
CA GLY A 205 -7.96 -11.61 -3.42
C GLY A 205 -7.04 -10.47 -3.87
N ALA A 206 -6.94 -9.40 -3.07
CA ALA A 206 -6.05 -8.28 -3.34
C ALA A 206 -4.58 -8.67 -3.23
N ALA A 207 -4.21 -9.48 -2.24
CA ALA A 207 -2.84 -9.99 -2.09
C ALA A 207 -2.45 -10.87 -3.30
N MET A 208 -3.34 -11.76 -3.75
CA MET A 208 -3.12 -12.57 -4.95
C MET A 208 -2.97 -11.70 -6.20
N LEU A 209 -3.82 -10.69 -6.36
CA LEU A 209 -3.74 -9.76 -7.49
C LEU A 209 -2.43 -8.96 -7.45
N ALA A 210 -2.02 -8.46 -6.29
CA ALA A 210 -0.77 -7.73 -6.11
C ALA A 210 0.44 -8.60 -6.48
N ALA A 211 0.47 -9.86 -6.02
CA ALA A 211 1.53 -10.80 -6.38
C ALA A 211 1.58 -11.06 -7.90
N ALA A 212 0.43 -11.27 -8.55
CA ALA A 212 0.35 -11.47 -9.99
C ALA A 212 0.82 -10.23 -10.79
N VAL A 213 0.42 -9.04 -10.36
CA VAL A 213 0.83 -7.76 -10.97
C VAL A 213 2.32 -7.53 -10.78
N GLY A 214 2.86 -7.73 -9.58
CA GLY A 214 4.28 -7.60 -9.29
C GLY A 214 5.13 -8.53 -10.15
N TRP A 215 4.73 -9.81 -10.22
CA TRP A 215 5.37 -10.80 -11.10
C TRP A 215 5.35 -10.37 -12.57
N ALA A 216 4.20 -9.90 -13.09
CA ALA A 216 4.07 -9.49 -14.48
C ALA A 216 4.93 -8.27 -14.83
N ILE A 217 4.95 -7.25 -13.95
CA ILE A 217 5.76 -6.04 -14.14
C ILE A 217 7.24 -6.37 -14.19
N ASN A 218 7.71 -7.22 -13.27
CA ASN A 218 9.11 -7.64 -13.26
C ASN A 218 9.48 -8.46 -14.48
N SER A 219 8.59 -9.34 -14.93
CA SER A 219 8.82 -10.13 -16.14
C SER A 219 8.89 -9.28 -17.41
N LEU A 220 8.17 -8.17 -17.48
CA LEU A 220 8.14 -7.28 -18.66
C LEU A 220 9.31 -6.28 -18.71
N LEU A 221 9.93 -6.02 -17.57
CA LEU A 221 11.02 -5.07 -17.42
C LEU A 221 12.39 -5.76 -17.28
N ALA A 222 12.44 -7.09 -17.46
CA ALA A 222 13.63 -7.91 -17.58
C ALA A 222 14.03 -8.05 -19.05
#